data_AF-A0A9R1M4B6-F1
#
_entry.id   AF-A0A9R1M4B6-F1
#
_cell.length_a   1.000
_cell.length_b   1.000
_cell.length_c   1.000
_cell.angle_alpha   90.00
_cell.angle_beta   90.00
_cell.angle_gamma   90.00
#
_symmetry.space_group_name_H-M   'P 1'
#
loop_
_entity.id
_entity.type
_entity.pdbx_description
1 polymer ?
#
loop_
_entity_poly.entity_id
_entity_poly.type
_entity_poly.pdbx_seq_one_letter_code
_entity_poly.pdbx_strand_id
1 'polypeptide(L)'
;MSFMSASSSSNDSMEIIPEQDLDMEYPTLTPVGRGIKERKGLLSRGKHSIGKIINKAGRLGGFRQKSGHIIDNEIANQIESMSSGFALKVSKGSASNHKLPPMSEPSMLLSEMMRNVLYPSLPVLVQGKNWMLVYSTWRHGVSLSTLYRRSMLCSGDSLLIIGDKKGAVFGGLVEAPLRPIMQRKYQGNKNCFVFTNVAGRPVVYRQTGANNYFTFCSPEYLAMGGGGHFALYLA
;
A
#
# COMPACT_ATOMS: atom_id res chain seq x y z
N MET A 1 -29.53 -16.55 -49.44
CA MET A 1 -29.18 -16.25 -50.83
C MET A 1 -27.79 -16.79 -51.06
N SER A 2 -27.67 -17.73 -52.00
CA SER A 2 -26.43 -18.37 -52.44
C SER A 2 -25.76 -17.56 -53.56
N PHE A 3 -24.71 -18.14 -54.15
CA PHE A 3 -23.86 -17.77 -55.30
C PHE A 3 -22.49 -17.19 -54.85
N MET A 4 -21.36 -17.92 -54.86
CA MET A 4 -20.63 -18.66 -55.92
C MET A 4 -20.27 -17.75 -57.12
N SER A 5 -19.07 -17.71 -57.72
CA SER A 5 -17.84 -18.53 -57.61
C SER A 5 -16.72 -17.93 -58.51
N ALA A 6 -15.50 -18.48 -58.36
CA ALA A 6 -14.52 -18.82 -59.42
C ALA A 6 -13.72 -17.68 -60.13
N SER A 7 -12.45 -17.83 -60.54
CA SER A 7 -11.49 -18.95 -60.52
C SER A 7 -10.14 -18.53 -61.13
N SER A 8 -9.12 -19.38 -60.87
CA SER A 8 -7.95 -19.72 -61.71
C SER A 8 -6.71 -18.80 -61.58
N SER A 9 -5.46 -19.28 -61.67
CA SER A 9 -4.93 -20.56 -62.17
C SER A 9 -3.55 -20.90 -61.57
N SER A 10 -3.22 -22.18 -61.75
CA SER A 10 -2.13 -23.04 -61.27
C SER A 10 -0.71 -22.80 -61.80
N ASN A 11 0.25 -23.41 -61.08
CA ASN A 11 1.50 -24.12 -61.50
C ASN A 11 2.69 -23.68 -60.64
N ASP A 12 3.71 -24.47 -60.28
CA ASP A 12 4.02 -25.90 -60.23
C ASP A 12 5.46 -25.96 -59.66
N SER A 13 5.81 -27.09 -59.04
CA SER A 13 7.16 -27.67 -58.90
C SER A 13 8.22 -27.11 -57.90
N MET A 14 8.49 -28.00 -56.94
CA MET A 14 9.77 -28.58 -56.50
C MET A 14 10.75 -27.90 -55.51
N GLU A 15 11.21 -28.80 -54.63
CA GLU A 15 12.18 -28.79 -53.53
C GLU A 15 13.46 -27.97 -53.74
N ILE A 16 14.06 -27.52 -52.63
CA ILE A 16 15.42 -27.89 -52.17
C ILE A 16 15.64 -27.27 -50.79
N ILE A 17 15.94 -28.12 -49.80
CA ILE A 17 16.52 -27.76 -48.50
C ILE A 17 18.03 -27.55 -48.70
N PRO A 18 18.63 -26.53 -48.06
CA PRO A 18 19.98 -26.70 -47.56
C PRO A 18 20.05 -26.45 -46.06
N GLU A 19 20.56 -27.45 -45.36
CA GLU A 19 21.19 -27.30 -44.06
C GLU A 19 22.39 -26.36 -44.18
N GLN A 20 22.61 -25.53 -43.17
CA GLN A 20 23.92 -24.98 -42.84
C GLN A 20 23.99 -24.74 -41.34
N ASP A 21 24.68 -25.67 -40.69
CA ASP A 21 25.40 -25.48 -39.43
C ASP A 21 26.28 -24.23 -39.51
N LEU A 22 26.13 -23.34 -38.54
CA LEU A 22 27.19 -22.40 -38.15
C LEU A 22 27.19 -22.28 -36.63
N ASP A 23 28.19 -22.94 -36.04
CA ASP A 23 28.65 -22.78 -34.66
C ASP A 23 28.85 -21.29 -34.33
N MET A 24 27.98 -20.74 -33.48
CA MET A 24 28.12 -19.39 -32.96
C MET A 24 28.89 -19.43 -31.64
N GLU A 25 30.21 -19.34 -31.76
CA GLU A 25 31.17 -19.24 -30.66
C GLU A 25 31.00 -17.87 -29.95
N TYR A 26 30.56 -17.90 -28.69
CA TYR A 26 30.49 -16.70 -27.83
C TYR A 26 31.89 -16.35 -27.29
N PRO A 27 32.42 -15.13 -27.50
CA PRO A 27 33.66 -14.74 -26.87
C PRO A 27 33.46 -14.55 -25.36
N THR A 28 34.05 -15.46 -24.59
CA THR A 28 34.28 -15.36 -23.15
C THR A 28 35.25 -14.20 -22.87
N LEU A 29 34.78 -13.12 -22.28
CA LEU A 29 35.66 -12.06 -21.77
C LEU A 29 36.19 -12.46 -20.39
N THR A 30 37.43 -12.96 -20.38
CA THR A 30 38.29 -13.09 -19.21
C THR A 30 38.64 -11.70 -18.62
N PRO A 31 38.66 -11.52 -17.29
CA PRO A 31 39.11 -10.28 -16.69
C PRO A 31 40.65 -10.18 -16.76
N VAL A 32 41.14 -9.21 -17.54
CA VAL A 32 42.54 -8.78 -17.49
C VAL A 32 42.76 -7.96 -16.22
N GLY A 33 43.57 -8.51 -15.31
CA GLY A 33 44.16 -7.74 -14.22
C GLY A 33 45.44 -7.04 -14.65
N ARG A 34 45.64 -5.79 -14.22
CA ARG A 34 46.83 -5.28 -13.49
C ARG A 34 46.84 -3.77 -13.47
N GLY A 35 47.07 -3.21 -12.27
CA GLY A 35 47.30 -1.79 -12.07
C GLY A 35 47.49 -1.42 -10.60
N ILE A 36 48.50 -2.02 -9.95
CA ILE A 36 48.99 -1.64 -8.62
C ILE A 36 49.58 -0.23 -8.70
N LYS A 37 49.09 0.70 -7.87
CA LYS A 37 49.89 1.80 -7.30
C LYS A 37 49.48 2.03 -5.85
N GLU A 38 50.23 1.39 -4.96
CA GLU A 38 50.39 1.84 -3.59
C GLU A 38 51.02 3.24 -3.59
N ARG A 39 50.41 4.18 -2.85
CA ARG A 39 51.17 5.26 -2.22
C ARG A 39 50.74 5.41 -0.78
N LYS A 40 51.71 5.13 0.09
CA LYS A 40 51.76 5.36 1.53
C LYS A 40 51.64 6.87 1.80
N GLY A 41 50.84 7.22 2.80
CA GLY A 41 50.76 8.56 3.38
C GLY A 41 50.46 8.44 4.86
N LEU A 42 51.49 8.66 5.68
CA LEU A 42 51.52 8.54 7.12
C LEU A 42 51.13 9.88 7.78
N LEU A 43 50.36 9.77 8.88
CA LEU A 43 50.25 10.69 10.02
C LEU A 43 49.64 12.09 9.78
N SER A 44 48.53 12.39 10.48
CA SER A 44 48.58 13.37 11.58
C SER A 44 47.38 13.23 12.53
N ARG A 45 47.69 13.54 13.78
CA ARG A 45 46.92 13.42 15.02
C ARG A 45 45.80 14.45 15.10
N GLY A 46 44.64 14.05 15.61
CA GLY A 46 43.59 14.95 16.07
C GLY A 46 42.81 14.30 17.20
N LYS A 47 43.20 14.60 18.45
CA LYS A 47 42.58 14.09 19.68
C LYS A 47 41.35 14.94 19.99
N HIS A 48 40.16 14.33 20.07
CA HIS A 48 39.06 14.91 20.84
C HIS A 48 38.57 13.88 21.85
N SER A 49 38.58 14.36 23.09
CA SER A 49 38.42 13.61 24.34
C SER A 49 36.99 13.14 24.55
N ILE A 50 36.87 11.87 24.95
CA ILE A 50 35.65 11.28 25.52
C ILE A 50 35.48 11.84 26.93
N GLY A 51 34.55 12.79 27.09
CA GLY A 51 34.15 13.34 28.39
C GLY A 51 32.93 12.64 28.95
N LYS A 52 33.13 11.66 29.84
CA LYS A 52 32.10 11.09 30.72
C LYS A 52 31.68 12.14 31.76
N ILE A 53 30.39 12.45 31.87
CA ILE A 53 29.85 13.18 33.01
C ILE A 53 29.01 12.21 33.85
N ILE A 54 29.58 11.86 35.00
CA ILE A 54 28.99 11.12 36.11
C ILE A 54 28.88 12.14 37.24
N ASN A 55 27.67 12.49 37.66
CA ASN A 55 27.49 13.15 38.95
C ASN A 55 26.84 12.19 39.93
N LYS A 56 27.62 11.92 40.97
CA LYS A 56 27.43 10.98 42.06
C LYS A 56 26.62 11.63 43.17
N ALA A 57 25.77 10.82 43.77
CA ALA A 57 24.94 11.11 44.93
C ALA A 57 25.73 11.59 46.16
N GLY A 58 25.13 12.52 46.90
CA GLY A 58 25.46 12.80 48.29
C GLY A 58 24.46 12.10 49.22
N ARG A 59 24.94 11.19 50.06
CA ARG A 59 24.27 10.72 51.27
C ARG A 59 24.70 11.62 52.44
N LEU A 60 23.76 12.28 53.09
CA LEU A 60 23.80 12.67 54.50
C LEU A 60 22.45 12.22 55.08
N GLY A 61 22.40 11.25 56.01
CA GLY A 61 22.41 11.48 57.46
C GLY A 61 20.99 11.92 57.89
N GLY A 62 20.12 11.08 58.46
CA GLY A 62 20.21 10.47 59.79
C GLY A 62 19.51 11.38 60.82
N PHE A 63 18.68 10.79 61.71
CA PHE A 63 17.76 11.37 62.74
C PHE A 63 16.29 11.53 62.30
N ARG A 64 15.24 11.26 63.09
CA ARG A 64 15.00 10.55 64.37
C ARG A 64 13.46 10.57 64.60
N GLN A 65 12.94 9.56 65.31
CA GLN A 65 11.53 9.22 65.61
C GLN A 65 10.63 10.28 66.27
N LYS A 66 9.30 10.02 66.14
CA LYS A 66 8.16 10.07 67.12
C LYS A 66 6.94 10.83 66.54
N SER A 67 5.65 10.57 66.84
CA SER A 67 4.85 9.52 67.51
C SER A 67 3.37 10.00 67.53
N GLY A 68 2.39 9.07 67.50
CA GLY A 68 0.98 9.27 67.93
C GLY A 68 0.01 9.78 66.86
N HIS A 69 -1.28 9.40 66.81
CA HIS A 69 -2.10 8.46 67.57
C HIS A 69 -3.38 8.15 66.75
N ILE A 70 -4.02 7.03 67.06
CA ILE A 70 -5.19 6.35 66.45
C ILE A 70 -6.50 7.17 66.58
N ILE A 71 -7.50 6.95 65.69
CA ILE A 71 -8.91 6.53 65.99
C ILE A 71 -9.69 6.32 64.67
N ASP A 72 -10.31 5.15 64.57
CA ASP A 72 -11.26 4.67 63.56
C ASP A 72 -12.63 5.38 63.65
N ASN A 73 -13.42 5.39 62.58
CA ASN A 73 -14.81 4.91 62.67
C ASN A 73 -15.53 4.80 61.32
N GLU A 74 -16.25 3.70 61.24
CA GLU A 74 -16.94 3.07 60.14
C GLU A 74 -18.45 3.38 60.21
N ILE A 75 -19.06 3.55 59.02
CA ILE A 75 -20.43 3.23 58.59
C ILE A 75 -21.61 3.55 59.54
N ALA A 76 -22.48 4.46 59.10
CA ALA A 76 -23.90 4.20 58.76
C ALA A 76 -24.69 5.51 58.69
N ASN A 77 -25.36 5.78 57.56
CA ASN A 77 -26.81 6.00 57.53
C ASN A 77 -27.30 6.30 56.12
N GLN A 78 -28.36 5.58 55.76
CA GLN A 78 -29.18 5.71 54.57
C GLN A 78 -29.94 7.05 54.59
N ILE A 79 -30.17 7.64 53.41
CA ILE A 79 -31.47 8.19 52.95
C ILE A 79 -31.31 8.59 51.47
N GLU A 80 -32.34 8.26 50.69
CA GLU A 80 -32.45 8.23 49.24
C GLU A 80 -32.46 9.59 48.52
N SER A 81 -32.29 9.49 47.20
CA SER A 81 -32.88 10.32 46.14
C SER A 81 -32.02 11.46 45.59
N MET A 82 -31.49 11.25 44.38
CA MET A 82 -31.68 12.12 43.21
C MET A 82 -31.05 11.46 41.96
N SER A 83 -31.91 10.98 41.08
CA SER A 83 -31.83 11.07 39.61
C SER A 83 -30.47 10.90 38.89
N SER A 84 -30.30 9.79 38.18
CA SER A 84 -30.31 9.77 36.70
C SER A 84 -29.79 8.41 36.18
N GLY A 85 -30.74 7.58 35.72
CA GLY A 85 -30.42 6.36 35.00
C GLY A 85 -29.73 6.70 33.68
N PHE A 86 -28.53 6.16 33.47
CA PHE A 86 -27.88 6.14 32.17
C PHE A 86 -28.64 5.16 31.26
N ALA A 87 -29.74 5.64 30.69
CA ALA A 87 -30.36 5.01 29.53
C ALA A 87 -29.38 5.13 28.36
N LEU A 88 -28.87 3.97 27.92
CA LEU A 88 -28.21 3.81 26.62
C LEU A 88 -29.17 4.28 25.53
N LYS A 89 -29.02 5.55 25.13
CA LYS A 89 -29.61 6.08 23.91
C LYS A 89 -28.98 5.31 22.75
N VAL A 90 -29.74 4.34 22.23
CA VAL A 90 -29.64 3.93 20.83
C VAL A 90 -29.85 5.19 20.01
N SER A 91 -28.75 5.79 19.56
CA SER A 91 -28.75 6.90 18.61
C SER A 91 -29.26 6.35 17.28
N LYS A 92 -30.56 6.57 17.05
CA LYS A 92 -31.16 6.63 15.72
C LYS A 92 -30.22 7.41 14.78
N GLY A 93 -30.02 6.84 13.60
CA GLY A 93 -29.03 7.23 12.61
C GLY A 93 -28.81 8.73 12.48
N SER A 94 -27.61 9.16 12.89
CA SER A 94 -26.98 10.32 12.28
C SER A 94 -26.58 9.89 10.87
N ALA A 95 -27.48 10.11 9.90
CA ALA A 95 -27.05 10.24 8.52
C ALA A 95 -26.13 11.46 8.50
N SER A 96 -24.83 11.22 8.68
CA SER A 96 -23.83 12.24 8.49
C SER A 96 -24.02 12.75 7.06
N ASN A 97 -24.46 14.00 6.90
CA ASN A 97 -24.52 14.71 5.62
C ASN A 97 -23.08 15.01 5.14
N HIS A 98 -22.22 13.99 5.08
CA HIS A 98 -20.97 14.08 4.36
C HIS A 98 -21.33 14.01 2.88
N LYS A 99 -21.40 15.18 2.25
CA LYS A 99 -21.49 15.28 0.79
C LYS A 99 -20.35 14.42 0.23
N LEU A 100 -20.71 13.33 -0.44
CA LEU A 100 -19.76 12.42 -1.08
C LEU A 100 -18.84 13.23 -2.01
N PRO A 101 -17.56 12.83 -2.15
CA PRO A 101 -16.63 13.54 -3.02
C PRO A 101 -17.19 13.51 -4.45
N PRO A 102 -17.23 14.66 -5.14
CA PRO A 102 -17.61 14.67 -6.54
C PRO A 102 -16.59 13.87 -7.35
N MET A 103 -17.09 13.15 -8.34
CA MET A 103 -16.25 12.36 -9.26
C MET A 103 -16.19 13.07 -10.60
N SER A 104 -15.05 13.01 -11.28
CA SER A 104 -14.91 13.57 -12.63
C SER A 104 -15.88 12.94 -13.63
N GLU A 105 -16.16 11.66 -13.43
CA GLU A 105 -16.98 10.82 -14.29
C GLU A 105 -17.74 9.80 -13.43
N PRO A 106 -18.92 9.32 -13.87
CA PRO A 106 -19.63 8.26 -13.18
C PRO A 106 -18.81 6.96 -13.18
N SER A 107 -18.88 6.19 -12.10
CA SER A 107 -18.23 4.89 -11.97
C SER A 107 -19.25 3.76 -11.96
N MET A 108 -19.00 2.72 -12.75
CA MET A 108 -19.81 1.50 -12.76
C MET A 108 -19.49 0.55 -11.59
N LEU A 109 -18.35 0.75 -10.91
CA LEU A 109 -17.89 -0.14 -9.83
C LEU A 109 -18.19 0.43 -8.44
N LEU A 110 -18.19 1.77 -8.29
CA LEU A 110 -18.34 2.42 -6.99
C LEU A 110 -19.80 2.77 -6.68
N SER A 111 -20.46 1.91 -5.92
CA SER A 111 -21.73 2.24 -5.28
C SER A 111 -21.58 3.37 -4.26
N GLU A 112 -22.68 4.06 -3.92
CA GLU A 112 -22.68 5.08 -2.86
C GLU A 112 -22.30 4.49 -1.50
N MET A 113 -22.77 3.27 -1.19
CA MET A 113 -22.41 2.57 0.03
C MET A 113 -20.89 2.35 0.14
N MET A 114 -20.24 1.94 -0.95
CA MET A 114 -18.79 1.79 -1.00
C MET A 114 -18.08 3.13 -0.78
N ARG A 115 -18.55 4.19 -1.45
CA ARG A 115 -18.00 5.54 -1.30
C ARG A 115 -18.11 6.07 0.13
N ASN A 116 -19.24 5.84 0.80
CA ASN A 116 -19.46 6.20 2.20
C ASN A 116 -18.48 5.51 3.17
N VAL A 117 -17.98 4.32 2.83
CA VAL A 117 -16.99 3.59 3.64
C VAL A 117 -15.56 3.99 3.28
N LEU A 118 -15.27 4.17 2.00
CA LEU A 118 -13.93 4.51 1.52
C LEU A 118 -13.53 5.95 1.84
N TYR A 119 -14.43 6.92 1.64
CA TYR A 119 -14.13 8.34 1.83
C TYR A 119 -13.59 8.68 3.23
N PRO A 120 -14.23 8.30 4.35
CA PRO A 120 -13.68 8.54 5.69
C PRO A 120 -12.43 7.71 5.97
N SER A 121 -12.18 6.65 5.19
CA SER A 121 -10.98 5.82 5.32
C SER A 121 -9.74 6.43 4.65
N LEU A 122 -9.92 7.42 3.77
CA LEU A 122 -8.82 8.11 3.11
C LEU A 122 -8.04 9.00 4.10
N PRO A 123 -6.74 9.25 3.85
CA PRO A 123 -5.96 10.22 4.61
C PRO A 123 -6.60 11.60 4.58
N VAL A 124 -6.53 12.31 5.72
CA VAL A 124 -7.14 13.64 5.89
C VAL A 124 -6.69 14.63 4.81
N LEU A 125 -5.44 14.52 4.35
CA LEU A 125 -4.86 15.38 3.30
C LEU A 125 -5.52 15.25 1.91
N VAL A 126 -6.23 14.15 1.65
CA VAL A 126 -6.94 13.92 0.38
C VAL A 126 -8.46 13.95 0.55
N GLN A 127 -8.97 14.04 1.77
CA GLN A 127 -10.38 14.29 2.02
C GLN A 127 -10.76 15.69 1.50
N GLY A 128 -11.97 15.83 0.96
CA GLY A 128 -12.45 17.05 0.33
C GLY A 128 -11.99 17.28 -1.11
N LYS A 129 -11.07 16.46 -1.65
CA LYS A 129 -10.65 16.54 -3.05
C LYS A 129 -11.61 15.77 -3.97
N ASN A 130 -11.72 16.24 -5.20
CA ASN A 130 -12.50 15.57 -6.25
C ASN A 130 -11.80 14.26 -6.65
N TRP A 131 -12.59 13.21 -6.88
CA TRP A 131 -12.07 11.92 -7.34
C TRP A 131 -11.98 11.94 -8.86
N MET A 132 -10.76 11.85 -9.38
CA MET A 132 -10.49 11.93 -10.81
C MET A 132 -10.21 10.53 -11.37
N LEU A 133 -10.85 10.17 -12.48
CA LEU A 133 -10.54 8.93 -13.18
C LEU A 133 -9.23 9.08 -13.96
N VAL A 134 -8.17 8.40 -13.50
CA VAL A 134 -6.86 8.41 -14.17
C VAL A 134 -6.74 7.29 -15.20
N TYR A 135 -7.29 6.12 -14.91
CA TYR A 135 -7.23 4.93 -15.74
C TYR A 135 -8.49 4.07 -15.56
N SER A 136 -8.89 3.38 -16.62
CA SER A 136 -9.94 2.35 -16.61
C SER A 136 -9.70 1.37 -17.74
N THR A 137 -10.00 0.10 -17.51
CA THR A 137 -9.83 -0.95 -18.52
C THR A 137 -10.72 -0.74 -19.73
N TRP A 138 -11.91 -0.16 -19.53
CA TRP A 138 -12.86 0.16 -20.62
C TRP A 138 -12.33 1.22 -21.58
N ARG A 139 -11.67 2.27 -21.08
CA ARG A 139 -11.21 3.41 -21.92
C ARG A 139 -9.79 3.25 -22.42
N HIS A 140 -8.94 2.57 -21.64
CA HIS A 140 -7.50 2.56 -21.85
C HIS A 140 -6.93 1.17 -22.15
N GLY A 141 -7.77 0.14 -22.19
CA GLY A 141 -7.35 -1.25 -22.35
C GLY A 141 -6.89 -1.88 -21.03
N VAL A 142 -6.57 -3.17 -21.06
CA VAL A 142 -6.27 -3.99 -19.87
C VAL A 142 -4.77 -4.07 -19.50
N SER A 143 -3.89 -3.46 -20.30
CA SER A 143 -2.44 -3.58 -20.14
C SER A 143 -1.91 -2.91 -18.86
N LEU A 144 -1.15 -3.67 -18.06
CA LEU A 144 -0.40 -3.14 -16.91
C LEU A 144 0.56 -2.01 -17.31
N SER A 145 1.24 -2.12 -18.46
CA SER A 145 2.11 -1.06 -18.98
C SER A 145 1.35 0.25 -19.19
N THR A 146 0.11 0.18 -19.68
CA THR A 146 -0.75 1.36 -19.83
C THR A 146 -1.19 1.91 -18.47
N LEU A 147 -1.55 1.05 -17.51
CA LEU A 147 -1.85 1.47 -16.13
C LEU A 147 -0.66 2.23 -15.52
N TYR A 148 0.54 1.68 -15.61
CA TYR A 148 1.75 2.31 -15.07
C TYR A 148 2.03 3.66 -15.71
N ARG A 149 1.99 3.75 -17.04
CA ARG A 149 2.16 5.01 -17.77
C ARG A 149 1.12 6.06 -17.37
N ARG A 150 -0.15 5.68 -17.21
CA ARG A 150 -1.21 6.61 -16.80
C ARG A 150 -1.11 7.00 -15.33
N SER A 151 -0.63 6.12 -14.46
CA SER A 151 -0.40 6.45 -13.05
C SER A 151 0.60 7.58 -12.84
N MET A 152 1.45 7.87 -13.83
CA MET A 152 2.37 9.03 -13.82
C MET A 152 1.64 10.38 -13.93
N LEU A 153 0.37 10.40 -14.32
CA LEU A 153 -0.45 11.61 -14.42
C LEU A 153 -0.99 12.07 -13.06
N CYS A 154 -0.88 11.24 -12.02
CA CYS A 154 -1.25 11.57 -10.66
C CYS A 154 -0.10 11.29 -9.70
N SER A 155 -0.08 12.00 -8.57
CA SER A 155 0.90 11.80 -7.51
C SER A 155 0.21 11.67 -6.16
N GLY A 156 0.72 10.78 -5.32
CA GLY A 156 0.19 10.51 -3.98
C GLY A 156 -0.89 9.43 -3.95
N ASP A 157 -1.75 9.49 -2.93
CA ASP A 157 -2.70 8.43 -2.62
C ASP A 157 -3.77 8.30 -3.72
N SER A 158 -3.84 7.12 -4.33
CA SER A 158 -4.72 6.79 -5.45
C SER A 158 -5.52 5.52 -5.17
N LEU A 159 -6.81 5.53 -5.51
CA LEU A 159 -7.67 4.36 -5.34
C LEU A 159 -7.58 3.43 -6.56
N LEU A 160 -7.14 2.19 -6.33
CA LEU A 160 -7.27 1.09 -7.28
C LEU A 160 -8.58 0.35 -6.96
N ILE A 161 -9.47 0.26 -7.95
CA ILE A 161 -10.81 -0.32 -7.79
C ILE A 161 -11.00 -1.37 -8.88
N ILE A 162 -11.34 -2.58 -8.47
CA ILE A 162 -11.45 -3.76 -9.34
C ILE A 162 -12.82 -4.36 -9.14
N GLY A 163 -13.49 -4.65 -10.25
CA GLY A 163 -14.70 -5.47 -10.27
C GLY A 163 -14.39 -6.83 -10.88
N ASP A 164 -14.84 -7.91 -10.26
CA ASP A 164 -14.78 -9.23 -10.87
C ASP A 164 -16.04 -9.55 -11.70
N LYS A 165 -16.00 -10.68 -12.41
CA LYS A 165 -17.13 -11.16 -13.22
C LYS A 165 -18.33 -11.64 -12.40
N LYS A 166 -18.17 -11.84 -11.10
CA LYS A 166 -19.21 -12.27 -10.17
C LYS A 166 -19.89 -11.08 -9.47
N GLY A 167 -19.45 -9.85 -9.77
CA GLY A 167 -20.00 -8.62 -9.22
C GLY A 167 -19.35 -8.17 -7.89
N ALA A 168 -18.30 -8.85 -7.43
CA ALA A 168 -17.53 -8.38 -6.28
C ALA A 168 -16.69 -7.17 -6.69
N VAL A 169 -16.61 -6.19 -5.79
CA VAL A 169 -15.81 -4.98 -5.91
C VAL A 169 -14.83 -4.91 -4.74
N PHE A 170 -13.55 -4.89 -5.08
CA PHE A 170 -12.45 -4.86 -4.14
C PHE A 170 -11.30 -4.02 -4.69
N GLY A 171 -10.30 -3.76 -3.88
CA GLY A 171 -9.20 -2.91 -4.30
C GLY A 171 -8.38 -2.41 -3.12
N GLY A 172 -7.74 -1.26 -3.30
CA GLY A 172 -6.98 -0.64 -2.24
C GLY A 172 -6.52 0.78 -2.55
N LEU A 173 -6.02 1.45 -1.51
CA LEU A 173 -5.31 2.70 -1.64
C LEU A 173 -3.83 2.41 -1.90
N VAL A 174 -3.31 2.93 -3.00
CA VAL A 174 -1.92 2.79 -3.43
C VAL A 174 -1.25 4.15 -3.50
N GLU A 175 0.07 4.18 -3.37
CA GLU A 175 0.85 5.39 -3.65
C GLU A 175 1.21 5.44 -5.13
N ALA A 176 0.72 6.46 -5.83
CA ALA A 176 1.06 6.74 -7.21
C ALA A 176 2.28 7.69 -7.31
N PRO A 177 3.09 7.57 -8.38
CA PRO A 177 2.90 6.63 -9.49
C PRO A 177 3.28 5.19 -9.15
N LEU A 178 2.63 4.26 -9.84
CA LEU A 178 2.96 2.84 -9.80
C LEU A 178 4.20 2.62 -10.67
N ARG A 179 5.33 2.28 -10.06
CA ARG A 179 6.62 2.17 -10.75
C ARG A 179 7.01 0.70 -10.83
N PRO A 180 6.87 0.03 -11.98
CA PRO A 180 7.39 -1.31 -12.13
C PRO A 180 8.92 -1.26 -11.98
N ILE A 181 9.44 -1.99 -10.99
CA ILE A 181 10.87 -2.07 -10.71
C ILE A 181 11.33 -3.51 -10.90
N MET A 182 12.43 -3.69 -11.64
CA MET A 182 13.01 -5.00 -11.89
C MET A 182 13.50 -5.67 -10.59
N GLN A 183 13.89 -4.85 -9.61
CA GLN A 183 14.22 -5.30 -8.27
C GLN A 183 12.93 -5.60 -7.50
N ARG A 184 12.90 -6.74 -6.80
CA ARG A 184 11.77 -7.19 -5.98
C ARG A 184 11.58 -6.32 -4.73
N LYS A 185 11.13 -5.08 -4.91
CA LYS A 185 10.96 -4.09 -3.85
C LYS A 185 9.52 -3.61 -3.79
N TYR A 186 9.00 -3.53 -2.57
CA TYR A 186 7.70 -2.94 -2.30
C TYR A 186 7.78 -1.41 -2.31
N GLN A 187 6.72 -0.78 -2.81
CA GLN A 187 6.47 0.66 -2.76
C GLN A 187 5.19 0.95 -1.98
N GLY A 188 5.00 2.21 -1.59
CA GLY A 188 3.86 2.66 -0.82
C GLY A 188 4.21 3.24 0.54
N ASN A 189 3.19 3.79 1.18
CA ASN A 189 3.27 4.45 2.48
C ASN A 189 2.32 3.77 3.49
N LYS A 190 2.33 4.25 4.75
CA LYS A 190 1.48 3.71 5.82
C LYS A 190 -0.02 4.00 5.66
N ASN A 191 -0.41 4.83 4.69
CA ASN A 191 -1.80 5.10 4.38
C ASN A 191 -2.43 3.98 3.54
N CYS A 192 -1.61 3.13 2.92
CA CYS A 192 -2.09 2.03 2.09
C CYS A 192 -3.01 1.10 2.88
N PHE A 193 -4.10 0.68 2.23
CA PHE A 193 -5.07 -0.26 2.77
C PHE A 193 -5.69 -1.05 1.61
N VAL A 194 -6.33 -2.17 1.92
CA VAL A 194 -7.16 -2.92 0.97
C VAL A 194 -8.62 -2.92 1.42
N PHE A 195 -9.55 -3.12 0.50
CA PHE A 195 -10.97 -3.19 0.80
C PHE A 195 -11.68 -4.22 -0.08
N THR A 196 -12.84 -4.66 0.36
CA THR A 196 -13.68 -5.62 -0.37
C THR A 196 -15.15 -5.49 0.03
N ASN A 197 -16.07 -5.86 -0.85
CA ASN A 197 -17.49 -6.07 -0.54
C ASN A 197 -17.93 -7.53 -0.55
N VAL A 198 -17.00 -8.49 -0.69
CA VAL A 198 -17.35 -9.93 -0.87
C VAL A 198 -18.25 -10.46 0.26
N ALA A 199 -18.11 -9.93 1.48
CA ALA A 199 -18.95 -10.28 2.63
C ALA A 199 -20.34 -9.60 2.64
N GLY A 200 -20.81 -9.07 1.50
CA GLY A 200 -22.09 -8.37 1.36
C GLY A 200 -22.09 -6.91 1.85
N ARG A 201 -21.05 -6.48 2.57
CA ARG A 201 -20.84 -5.10 2.99
C ARG A 201 -19.40 -4.67 2.72
N PRO A 202 -19.14 -3.40 2.37
CA PRO A 202 -17.79 -2.89 2.25
C PRO A 202 -17.02 -2.97 3.57
N VAL A 203 -15.82 -3.53 3.53
CA VAL A 203 -14.88 -3.61 4.66
C VAL A 203 -13.51 -3.11 4.21
N VAL A 204 -12.86 -2.32 5.07
CA VAL A 204 -11.51 -1.78 4.85
C VAL A 204 -10.54 -2.42 5.84
N TYR A 205 -9.41 -2.93 5.32
CA TYR A 205 -8.33 -3.53 6.08
C TYR A 205 -7.09 -2.64 5.98
N ARG A 206 -6.73 -2.00 7.08
CA ARG A 206 -5.52 -1.16 7.20
C ARG A 206 -4.30 -2.00 7.52
N GLN A 207 -3.13 -1.44 7.23
CA GLN A 207 -1.85 -2.01 7.65
C GLN A 207 -1.79 -2.20 9.18
N THR A 208 -1.16 -3.30 9.61
CA THR A 208 -1.04 -3.67 11.04
C THR A 208 0.23 -3.16 11.70
N GLY A 209 1.17 -2.59 10.93
CA GLY A 209 2.51 -2.20 11.40
C GLY A 209 3.53 -3.34 11.43
N ALA A 210 3.14 -4.58 11.08
CA ALA A 210 4.04 -5.73 11.13
C ALA A 210 5.13 -5.72 10.02
N ASN A 211 4.85 -5.09 8.88
CA ASN A 211 5.79 -4.94 7.77
C ASN A 211 5.40 -3.73 6.90
N ASN A 212 6.27 -3.39 5.94
CA ASN A 212 6.05 -2.31 4.97
C ASN A 212 5.84 -2.86 3.55
N TYR A 213 5.20 -4.02 3.40
CA TYR A 213 4.96 -4.69 2.12
C TYR A 213 3.63 -4.26 1.51
N PHE A 214 3.52 -2.99 1.13
CA PHE A 214 2.25 -2.39 0.72
C PHE A 214 1.84 -2.72 -0.72
N THR A 215 2.62 -2.28 -1.71
CA THR A 215 2.33 -2.49 -3.13
C THR A 215 3.58 -3.02 -3.83
N PHE A 216 3.40 -4.01 -4.69
CA PHE A 216 4.46 -4.60 -5.50
C PHE A 216 4.12 -4.44 -6.98
N CYS A 217 4.94 -3.69 -7.70
CA CYS A 217 4.76 -3.42 -9.12
C CYS A 217 5.84 -4.11 -9.94
N SER A 218 5.45 -4.95 -10.88
CA SER A 218 6.35 -5.59 -11.84
C SER A 218 5.78 -5.48 -13.25
N PRO A 219 6.57 -5.71 -14.31
CA PRO A 219 6.02 -5.73 -15.67
C PRO A 219 4.88 -6.73 -15.87
N GLU A 220 4.92 -7.86 -15.15
CA GLU A 220 4.02 -9.00 -15.33
C GLU A 220 2.82 -9.00 -14.38
N TYR A 221 2.95 -8.38 -13.20
CA TYR A 221 1.89 -8.36 -12.21
C TYR A 221 1.96 -7.16 -11.27
N LEU A 222 0.80 -6.79 -10.74
CA LEU A 222 0.61 -5.84 -9.66
C LEU A 222 0.02 -6.57 -8.45
N ALA A 223 0.60 -6.39 -7.27
CA ALA A 223 0.09 -6.99 -6.05
C ALA A 223 0.06 -6.00 -4.88
N MET A 224 -0.82 -6.25 -3.90
CA MET A 224 -0.89 -5.48 -2.66
C MET A 224 -0.90 -6.39 -1.44
N GLY A 225 -0.28 -5.93 -0.36
CA GLY A 225 -0.24 -6.56 0.96
C GLY A 225 0.53 -7.89 0.96
N GLY A 226 1.85 -7.85 1.10
CA GLY A 226 2.72 -9.04 1.14
C GLY A 226 3.02 -9.57 2.55
N GLY A 227 4.04 -10.43 2.67
CA GLY A 227 4.46 -11.06 3.94
C GLY A 227 4.05 -12.52 4.11
N GLY A 228 3.65 -13.18 3.03
CA GLY A 228 3.28 -14.59 2.95
C GLY A 228 2.49 -14.81 1.66
N HIS A 229 1.24 -14.35 1.66
CA HIS A 229 0.40 -14.25 0.47
C HIS A 229 0.07 -12.79 0.17
N PHE A 230 -0.32 -12.51 -1.08
CA PHE A 230 -0.84 -11.20 -1.45
C PHE A 230 -2.31 -11.08 -1.07
N ALA A 231 -2.70 -9.95 -0.47
CA ALA A 231 -4.11 -9.62 -0.25
C ALA A 231 -4.85 -9.37 -1.57
N LEU A 232 -4.13 -8.88 -2.58
CA LEU A 232 -4.64 -8.60 -3.92
C LEU A 232 -3.54 -8.90 -4.94
N TYR A 233 -3.88 -9.58 -6.03
CA TYR A 233 -2.97 -9.91 -7.12
C TYR A 233 -3.67 -9.71 -8.47
N LEU A 234 -2.99 -9.04 -9.41
CA LEU A 234 -3.42 -8.79 -10.78
C LEU A 234 -2.28 -9.19 -11.72
N ALA A 235 -2.59 -10.00 -12.73
CA ALA A 235 -1.71 -10.38 -13.82
C ALA A 235 -2.40 -10.07 -15.16
#